data_AF-A0AAW1JIU5-F1
#
_entry.id   AF-A0AAW1JIU5-F1
#
_cell.length_a   1.000
_cell.length_b   1.000
_cell.length_c   1.000
_cell.angle_alpha   90.00
_cell.angle_beta   90.00
_cell.angle_gamma   90.00
#
_symmetry.space_group_name_H-M   'P 1'
#
loop_
_entity.id
_entity.type
_entity.pdbx_description
1 polymer ?
#
loop_
_entity_poly.entity_id
_entity_poly.type
_entity_poly.pdbx_seq_one_letter_code
_entity_poly.pdbx_strand_id
1 'polypeptide(L)' 'MDDDVDIAKNPEYHRRSKHIEVRHFYVRERFLNGELKLEHISGRDQVADLLTKPLERVRFIFLRG' A
#
# COMPACT_ATOMS: atom_id res chain seq x y z
N MET A 1 -22.04 4.37 12.63
CA MET A 1 -20.98 5.16 13.28
C MET A 1 -20.71 4.50 14.61
N ASP A 2 -19.89 3.46 14.62
CA ASP A 2 -19.23 2.88 15.81
C ASP A 2 -18.32 1.68 15.46
N ASP A 3 -18.04 1.42 14.17
CA ASP A 3 -17.18 0.28 13.76
C ASP A 3 -15.69 0.51 14.09
N ASP A 4 -15.25 1.77 14.26
CA ASP A 4 -13.87 2.12 14.63
C ASP A 4 -13.55 1.74 16.09
N VAL A 5 -14.57 1.72 16.97
CA VAL A 5 -14.38 1.44 18.40
C VAL A 5 -14.17 -0.05 18.67
N ASP A 6 -14.77 -0.93 17.87
CA ASP A 6 -14.58 -2.38 18.01
C ASP A 6 -13.21 -2.86 17.49
N ILE A 7 -12.66 -2.21 16.45
CA ILE A 7 -11.29 -2.48 15.98
C ILE A 7 -10.25 -2.07 17.04
N ALA A 8 -10.53 -0.99 17.79
CA ALA A 8 -9.67 -0.50 18.87
C ALA A 8 -9.77 -1.32 20.18
N LYS A 9 -10.79 -2.16 20.34
CA LYS A 9 -11.00 -2.92 21.58
C LYS A 9 -10.54 -4.38 21.49
N ASN A 10 -10.38 -4.92 20.29
CA ASN A 10 -9.92 -6.30 20.13
C ASN A 10 -8.40 -6.36 19.89
N PRO A 11 -7.59 -6.86 20.85
CA PRO A 11 -6.13 -6.93 20.74
C PRO A 11 -5.63 -7.75 19.54
N GLU A 12 -6.45 -8.68 19.03
CA GLU A 12 -6.10 -9.49 17.85
C GLU A 12 -6.14 -8.70 16.54
N TYR A 13 -7.14 -7.81 16.36
CA TYR A 13 -7.21 -6.92 15.19
C TYR A 13 -6.27 -5.73 15.33
N HIS A 14 -6.04 -5.27 16.56
CA HIS A 14 -5.19 -4.13 16.85
C HIS A 14 -3.75 -4.33 16.37
N ARG A 15 -3.18 -5.54 16.49
CA ARG A 15 -1.80 -5.76 16.06
C ARG A 15 -1.65 -5.60 14.56
N ARG A 16 -2.55 -6.14 13.73
CA ARG A 16 -2.47 -6.02 12.26
C ARG A 16 -2.82 -4.60 11.78
N SER A 17 -3.86 -4.00 12.34
CA SER A 17 -4.27 -2.62 12.00
C SER A 17 -3.21 -1.59 12.40
N LYS A 18 -2.57 -1.76 13.57
CA LYS A 18 -1.47 -0.88 14.03
C LYS A 18 -0.29 -0.85 13.06
N HIS A 19 0.07 -1.98 12.43
CA HIS A 19 1.16 -1.98 11.46
C HIS A 19 0.80 -1.20 10.19
N ILE A 20 -0.47 -1.22 9.77
CA ILE A 20 -0.95 -0.46 8.62
C ILE A 20 -0.98 1.03 8.96
N GLU A 21 -1.57 1.37 10.10
CA GLU A 21 -1.64 2.76 10.60
C GLU A 21 -0.26 3.39 10.70
N VAL A 22 0.68 2.74 11.39
CA VAL A 22 2.04 3.27 11.58
C VAL A 22 2.75 3.52 10.25
N ARG A 23 2.69 2.57 9.30
CA ARG A 23 3.32 2.73 7.99
C ARG A 23 2.67 3.85 7.18
N HIS A 24 1.35 3.95 7.23
CA HIS A 24 0.61 4.96 6.51
C HIS A 24 0.90 6.38 7.04
N PHE A 25 0.90 6.56 8.36
CA PHE A 25 1.29 7.84 8.98
C PHE A 25 2.74 8.21 8.63
N TYR A 26 3.67 7.26 8.70
CA TYR A 26 5.07 7.48 8.34
C TYR A 26 5.25 7.94 6.88
N VAL A 27 4.65 7.23 5.92
CA VAL A 27 4.75 7.60 4.50
C VAL A 27 4.11 8.96 4.23
N ARG A 28 2.96 9.25 4.86
CA ARG A 28 2.28 10.55 4.73
C ARG A 28 3.12 11.69 5.28
N GLU A 29 3.71 11.54 6.46
CA GLU A 29 4.55 12.57 7.08
C GLU A 29 5.75 12.89 6.17
N ARG A 30 6.43 11.86 5.66
CA ARG A 30 7.58 12.04 4.76
C ARG A 30 7.21 12.69 3.44
N PHE A 31 6.03 12.39 2.90
CA PHE A 31 5.50 13.08 1.72
C PHE A 31 5.21 14.56 2.01
N LEU A 32 4.56 14.88 3.14
CA LEU A 32 4.27 16.27 3.53
C LEU A 32 5.54 17.08 3.83
N ASN A 33 6.57 16.44 4.36
CA ASN A 33 7.88 17.05 4.59
C ASN A 33 8.69 17.23 3.30
N GLY A 34 8.17 16.81 2.14
CA GLY A 34 8.85 16.90 0.85
C GLY A 34 9.99 15.91 0.65
N GLU A 35 10.17 14.95 1.58
CA GLU A 35 11.19 13.92 1.50
C GLU A 35 10.79 12.79 0.54
N LEU A 36 9.49 12.63 0.27
CA LEU A 36 8.95 11.70 -0.72
C LEU A 36 8.17 12.46 -1.79
N LYS A 37 8.35 12.05 -3.04
CA LYS A 37 7.55 12.52 -4.18
C LYS A 37 6.71 11.35 -4.69
N LEU A 38 5.39 11.56 -4.75
CA LEU A 38 4.47 10.61 -5.37
C LEU A 38 4.41 10.93 -6.87
N GLU A 39 4.84 9.98 -7.69
CA GLU A 39 4.72 10.05 -9.14
C GLU A 39 3.71 9.02 -9.62
N HIS A 40 2.78 9.45 -10.47
CA HIS A 40 1.83 8.54 -11.08
C HIS A 40 2.52 7.78 -12.22
N ILE A 41 2.66 6.47 -12.04
CA ILE A 41 3.11 5.56 -13.08
C ILE A 41 1.86 5.03 -13.79
N SER A 42 1.91 4.99 -15.13
CA SER A 42 0.83 4.40 -15.90
C SER A 42 0.62 2.95 -15.46
N GLY A 43 -0.63 2.48 -15.35
CA GLY A 43 -0.89 1.08 -15.01
C GLY A 43 -0.33 0.08 -16.03
N ARG A 44 0.18 0.55 -17.18
CA ARG A 44 0.90 -0.28 -18.15
C ARG A 44 2.34 -0.56 -17.77
N ASP A 45 2.94 0.35 -17.03
CA ASP A 45 4.37 0.36 -16.68
C ASP A 45 4.59 0.16 -15.17
N GLN A 46 3.51 -0.13 -14.42
CA GLN A 46 3.55 -0.36 -12.99
C GLN A 46 4.17 -1.72 -12.66
N VAL A 47 5.50 -1.76 -12.53
CA VAL A 47 6.28 -2.99 -12.24
C VAL A 47 5.81 -3.71 -10.95
N ALA A 48 5.28 -2.97 -9.98
CA ALA A 48 4.71 -3.54 -8.75
C ALA A 48 3.54 -4.51 -9.01
N ASP A 49 2.89 -4.42 -10.17
CA ASP A 49 1.84 -5.35 -10.57
C ASP A 49 2.34 -6.79 -10.68
N LEU A 50 3.64 -6.98 -10.95
CA LEU A 50 4.29 -8.30 -10.98
C LEU A 50 4.15 -9.06 -9.66
N LEU A 51 4.09 -8.34 -8.54
CA LEU A 51 4.04 -8.91 -7.19
C LEU A 51 2.65 -8.87 -6.57
N THR A 52 1.74 -8.05 -7.13
CA THR A 52 0.45 -7.74 -6.50
C THR A 52 -0.75 -8.24 -7.31
N LYS A 53 -0.57 -8.57 -8.59
CA LYS A 53 -1.64 -8.99 -9.49
C LYS A 53 -1.31 -10.31 -10.18
N PRO A 54 -2.30 -11.19 -10.42
CA PRO A 54 -2.16 -12.27 -11.37
C PRO A 54 -2.17 -11.69 -12.79
N LEU A 55 -1.02 -11.64 -13.44
CA LEU A 55 -0.85 -11.06 -14.77
C LEU A 55 -0.84 -12.14 -15.87
N GLU A 56 -1.43 -11.82 -17.02
CA GLU A 56 -1.29 -12.61 -18.24
C GLU A 56 0.20 -12.73 -18.63
N ARG A 57 0.59 -13.87 -19.20
CA ARG A 57 2.00 -14.18 -19.52
C ARG A 57 2.69 -13.06 -20.31
N VAL A 58 2.01 -12.50 -21.30
CA VAL A 58 2.55 -11.41 -22.14
C VAL A 58 2.84 -10.16 -21.30
N ARG A 59 1.93 -9.80 -20.40
CA ARG A 59 2.08 -8.65 -19.51
C ARG A 59 3.15 -8.87 -18.45
N PHE A 60 3.26 -10.09 -17.93
CA PHE A 60 4.32 -10.48 -16.99
C PHE A 60 5.70 -10.34 -17.64
N ILE A 61 5.89 -10.86 -18.86
CA ILE A 61 7.16 -10.76 -19.59
C ILE A 61 7.49 -9.30 -19.88
N PHE A 62 6.52 -8.51 -20.33
CA PHE A 62 6.70 -7.09 -20.61
C PHE A 62 7.18 -6.29 -19.38
N LEU A 63 6.60 -6.52 -18.20
CA LEU A 63 6.97 -5.81 -16.97
C LEU A 63 8.26 -6.32 -16.32
N ARG A 64 8.69 -7.55 -16.64
CA ARG A 64 9.92 -8.15 -16.10
C ARG A 64 11.18 -7.62 -16.79
N GLY A 65 11.09 -7.26 -18.07
CA GLY A 65 12.24 -7.03 -18.94
C GLY A 65 12.60 -8.26 -19.76
#